data_AF-A0A5A5TH65-F1
#
_entry.id   AF-A0A5A5TH65-F1
#
_cell.length_a   1.000
_cell.length_b   1.000
_cell.length_c   1.000
_cell.angle_alpha   90.00
_cell.angle_beta   90.00
_cell.angle_gamma   90.00
#
_symmetry.space_group_name_H-M   'P 1'
#
loop_
_entity.id
_entity.type
_entity.pdbx_description
1 polymer ?
#
loop_
_entity_poly.entity_id
_entity_poly.type
_entity_poly.pdbx_seq_one_letter_code
_entity_poly.pdbx_strand_id
1 'polypeptide(L)'
;MKSEHKKWVEKNLSQNDLKKQIEDERYAEIIDYWFAKAKIDDWLLWTINVLYHGDITISGNSYYRLMELRNWLSSRIWSRLYPELDASFENFGNVLRDFLSLFQRYSTCESDGDQVRYEMVRFYRNAIGNPDQYQKSLSEYNLYKTLLVDLIFELTRAINYILEKFRQHIDPLYRLDEGLVLVGDDPFEAPYAAEYKDNERKLYPYPGIQQFQYDRKTRDIHCVVPAG
;
A
#
# COMPACT_ATOMS: atom_id res chain seq x y z
N MET A 1 -22.08 34.27 -8.31
CA MET A 1 -22.32 32.84 -8.63
C MET A 1 -21.83 31.85 -7.57
N LYS A 2 -20.54 31.44 -7.47
CA LYS A 2 -20.11 30.38 -6.52
C LYS A 2 -20.36 30.76 -5.04
N SER A 3 -20.14 32.04 -4.69
CA SER A 3 -20.39 32.59 -3.34
C SER A 3 -21.88 32.67 -2.96
N GLU A 4 -22.76 32.98 -3.92
CA GLU A 4 -24.21 33.06 -3.69
C GLU A 4 -24.84 31.67 -3.60
N HIS A 5 -24.34 30.73 -4.40
CA HIS A 5 -24.72 29.32 -4.31
C HIS A 5 -24.34 28.73 -2.94
N LYS A 6 -23.13 28.99 -2.44
CA LYS A 6 -22.68 28.55 -1.10
C LYS A 6 -23.61 29.06 0.01
N LYS A 7 -23.97 30.35 -0.03
CA LYS A 7 -24.88 30.99 0.94
C LYS A 7 -26.32 30.45 0.88
N TRP A 8 -26.80 30.06 -0.31
CA TRP A 8 -28.14 29.48 -0.45
C TRP A 8 -28.19 28.03 0.05
N VAL A 9 -27.14 27.26 -0.20
CA VAL A 9 -27.00 25.89 0.31
C VAL A 9 -26.90 25.90 1.85
N GLU A 10 -26.07 26.78 2.42
CA GLU A 10 -25.93 26.95 3.88
C GLU A 10 -27.24 27.32 4.59
N LYS A 11 -28.15 28.03 3.91
CA LYS A 11 -29.43 28.50 4.49
C LYS A 11 -30.53 27.43 4.50
N ASN A 12 -30.41 26.38 3.68
CA ASN A 12 -31.45 25.36 3.49
C ASN A 12 -31.07 23.98 4.05
N LEU A 13 -29.82 23.79 4.48
CA LEU A 13 -29.34 22.54 5.08
C LEU A 13 -29.54 22.53 6.60
N SER A 14 -29.86 21.35 7.15
CA SER A 14 -29.81 21.19 8.61
C SER A 14 -28.36 21.26 9.09
N GLN A 15 -28.14 21.56 10.38
CA GLN A 15 -26.78 21.57 10.95
C GLN A 15 -26.05 20.23 10.76
N ASN A 16 -26.79 19.12 10.72
CA ASN A 16 -26.22 17.79 10.49
C ASN A 16 -25.77 17.63 9.04
N ASP A 17 -26.52 18.16 8.07
CA ASP A 17 -26.13 18.07 6.66
C ASP A 17 -24.92 18.96 6.37
N LEU A 18 -24.82 20.13 7.01
CA LEU A 18 -23.65 21.00 6.89
C LEU A 18 -22.39 20.35 7.48
N LYS A 19 -22.51 19.70 8.65
CA LYS A 19 -21.41 18.95 9.25
C LYS A 19 -20.94 17.82 8.35
N LYS A 20 -21.88 17.05 7.78
CA LYS A 20 -21.57 15.97 6.85
C LYS A 20 -20.85 16.52 5.61
N GLN A 21 -21.38 17.59 5.00
CA GLN A 21 -20.78 18.19 3.82
C GLN A 21 -19.34 18.66 4.06
N ILE A 22 -19.06 19.31 5.19
CA ILE A 22 -17.71 19.75 5.55
C ILE A 22 -16.76 18.55 5.68
N GLU A 23 -17.23 17.45 6.28
CA GLU A 23 -16.42 16.24 6.40
C GLU A 23 -16.22 15.55 5.04
N ASP A 24 -17.24 15.48 4.19
CA ASP A 24 -17.13 14.94 2.83
C ASP A 24 -16.10 15.72 2.01
N GLU A 25 -16.15 17.06 2.04
CA GLU A 25 -15.15 17.94 1.41
C GLU A 25 -13.74 17.68 1.97
N ARG A 26 -13.61 17.50 3.29
CA ARG A 26 -12.32 17.21 3.94
C ARG A 26 -11.74 15.87 3.51
N TYR A 27 -12.55 14.82 3.43
CA TYR A 27 -12.07 13.50 2.99
C TYR A 27 -11.77 13.48 1.49
N ALA A 28 -12.48 14.26 0.67
CA ALA A 28 -12.13 14.45 -0.74
C ALA A 28 -10.71 15.01 -0.89
N GLU A 29 -10.36 16.04 -0.11
CA GLU A 29 -8.99 16.59 -0.09
C GLU A 29 -7.96 15.55 0.41
N ILE A 30 -8.30 14.78 1.44
CA ILE A 30 -7.43 13.74 1.99
C ILE A 30 -7.16 12.65 0.96
N ILE A 31 -8.19 12.16 0.27
CA ILE A 31 -8.02 11.07 -0.69
C ILE A 31 -7.22 11.53 -1.90
N ASP A 32 -7.46 12.74 -2.42
CA ASP A 32 -6.70 13.26 -3.56
C ASP A 32 -5.23 13.46 -3.20
N TYR A 33 -4.94 14.00 -2.01
CA TYR A 33 -3.57 14.12 -1.53
C TYR A 33 -2.89 12.76 -1.33
N TRP A 34 -3.59 11.82 -0.68
CA TRP A 34 -3.08 10.47 -0.46
C TRP A 34 -2.80 9.76 -1.78
N PHE A 35 -3.73 9.83 -2.73
CA PHE A 35 -3.65 9.21 -4.04
C PHE A 35 -2.43 9.71 -4.83
N ALA A 36 -2.26 11.04 -4.88
CA ALA A 36 -1.11 11.66 -5.52
C ALA A 36 0.21 11.30 -4.83
N LYS A 37 0.25 11.35 -3.48
CA LYS A 37 1.47 11.03 -2.72
C LYS A 37 1.83 9.54 -2.75
N ALA A 38 0.85 8.66 -2.79
CA ALA A 38 1.00 7.23 -2.96
C ALA A 38 1.33 6.83 -4.42
N LYS A 39 1.20 7.77 -5.37
CA LYS A 39 1.45 7.56 -6.80
C LYS A 39 0.59 6.43 -7.35
N ILE A 40 -0.70 6.46 -7.01
CA ILE A 40 -1.62 5.39 -7.39
C ILE A 40 -1.81 5.31 -8.92
N ASP A 41 -1.78 6.46 -9.63
CA ASP A 41 -1.79 6.48 -11.11
C ASP A 41 -0.63 5.68 -11.73
N ASP A 42 0.53 5.72 -11.07
CA ASP A 42 1.76 5.07 -11.51
C ASP A 42 1.97 3.69 -10.82
N TRP A 43 0.97 3.19 -10.07
CA TRP A 43 1.16 2.06 -9.15
C TRP A 43 1.60 0.79 -9.86
N LEU A 44 0.91 0.41 -10.95
CA LEU A 44 1.23 -0.79 -11.71
C LEU A 44 2.69 -0.74 -12.22
N LEU A 45 3.06 0.36 -12.87
CA LEU A 45 4.42 0.57 -13.38
C LEU A 45 5.44 0.53 -12.24
N TRP A 46 5.13 1.15 -11.09
CA TRP A 46 5.99 1.11 -9.92
C TRP A 46 6.18 -0.33 -9.41
N THR A 47 5.10 -1.12 -9.29
CA THR A 47 5.19 -2.52 -8.82
C THR A 47 6.01 -3.40 -9.76
N ILE A 48 5.83 -3.26 -11.08
CA ILE A 48 6.62 -3.99 -12.08
C ILE A 48 8.11 -3.66 -11.91
N ASN A 49 8.46 -2.38 -11.84
CA ASN A 49 9.85 -1.96 -11.66
C ASN A 49 10.49 -2.47 -10.36
N VAL A 50 9.69 -2.59 -9.30
CA VAL A 50 10.16 -3.09 -7.99
C VAL A 50 10.37 -4.59 -8.00
N LEU A 51 9.54 -5.35 -8.72
CA LEU A 51 9.46 -6.81 -8.62
C LEU A 51 10.18 -7.57 -9.75
N TYR A 52 10.31 -6.98 -10.94
CA TYR A 52 10.76 -7.69 -12.14
C TYR A 52 12.24 -8.10 -12.15
N HIS A 53 13.14 -7.32 -11.55
CA HIS A 53 14.59 -7.48 -11.72
C HIS A 53 15.24 -8.60 -10.89
N GLY A 54 14.48 -9.63 -10.51
CA GLY A 54 14.96 -10.77 -9.75
C GLY A 54 15.17 -10.48 -8.26
N ASP A 55 15.47 -9.25 -7.85
CA ASP A 55 15.44 -8.79 -6.45
C ASP A 55 14.57 -7.55 -6.31
N ILE A 56 14.15 -7.28 -5.07
CA ILE A 56 13.36 -6.08 -4.77
C ILE A 56 14.28 -4.86 -4.75
N THR A 57 14.02 -3.94 -5.67
CA THR A 57 14.77 -2.68 -5.80
C THR A 57 13.82 -1.50 -5.75
N ILE A 58 14.14 -0.48 -4.95
CA ILE A 58 13.34 0.74 -4.82
C ILE A 58 14.25 1.95 -5.03
N SER A 59 13.88 2.85 -5.93
CA SER A 59 14.60 4.12 -6.09
C SER A 59 14.52 4.96 -4.81
N GLY A 60 15.55 5.74 -4.52
CA GLY A 60 15.60 6.58 -3.32
C GLY A 60 14.41 7.53 -3.24
N ASN A 61 14.03 8.15 -4.36
CA ASN A 61 12.84 8.99 -4.45
C ASN A 61 11.56 8.24 -4.06
N SER A 62 11.38 7.00 -4.52
CA SER A 62 10.21 6.19 -4.15
C SER A 62 10.25 5.80 -2.67
N TYR A 63 11.41 5.39 -2.16
CA TYR A 63 11.58 5.00 -0.77
C TYR A 63 11.27 6.17 0.18
N TYR A 64 11.85 7.35 -0.07
CA TYR A 64 11.58 8.55 0.74
C TYR A 64 10.13 9.00 0.64
N ARG A 65 9.53 8.98 -0.55
CA ARG A 65 8.10 9.28 -0.74
C ARG A 65 7.21 8.36 0.10
N LEU A 66 7.49 7.07 0.11
CA LEU A 66 6.74 6.10 0.92
C LEU A 66 6.94 6.32 2.42
N MET A 67 8.15 6.68 2.87
CA MET A 67 8.39 7.07 4.26
C MET A 67 7.60 8.32 4.65
N GLU A 68 7.59 9.35 3.80
CA GLU A 68 6.80 10.56 4.04
C GLU A 68 5.30 10.26 4.04
N LEU A 69 4.81 9.39 3.15
CA LEU A 69 3.42 8.96 3.11
C LEU A 69 3.02 8.29 4.41
N ARG A 70 3.84 7.36 4.91
CA ARG A 70 3.65 6.71 6.21
C ARG A 70 3.57 7.75 7.33
N ASN A 71 4.50 8.70 7.37
CA ASN A 71 4.51 9.74 8.40
C ASN A 71 3.27 10.63 8.32
N TRP A 72 2.88 11.03 7.11
CA TRP A 72 1.69 11.82 6.87
C TRP A 72 0.42 11.11 7.36
N LEU A 73 0.24 9.82 7.02
CA LEU A 73 -0.87 8.99 7.51
C LEU A 73 -0.91 8.92 9.04
N SER A 74 0.24 8.68 9.69
CA SER A 74 0.32 8.60 11.15
C SER A 74 0.01 9.90 11.88
N SER A 75 0.10 11.04 11.18
CA SER A 75 -0.16 12.37 11.73
C SER A 75 -1.61 12.83 11.58
N ARG A 76 -2.47 12.06 10.91
CA ARG A 76 -3.85 12.47 10.62
C ARG A 76 -4.72 12.40 11.87
N ILE A 77 -5.60 13.39 11.99
CA ILE A 77 -6.69 13.42 12.97
C ILE A 77 -7.96 13.05 12.23
N TRP A 78 -8.44 11.82 12.44
CA TRP A 78 -9.66 11.31 11.83
C TRP A 78 -10.90 11.82 12.54
N SER A 79 -11.95 12.21 11.81
CA SER A 79 -13.18 12.73 12.43
C SER A 79 -14.04 11.65 13.06
N ARG A 80 -13.80 10.38 12.72
CA ARG A 80 -14.60 9.22 13.15
C ARG A 80 -16.04 9.25 12.66
N LEU A 81 -16.37 10.14 11.70
CA LEU A 81 -17.69 10.15 11.06
C LEU A 81 -17.87 8.92 10.15
N TYR A 82 -16.79 8.47 9.52
CA TYR A 82 -16.75 7.27 8.67
C TYR A 82 -15.71 6.27 9.22
N PRO A 83 -16.05 5.51 10.29
CA PRO A 83 -15.09 4.65 10.97
C PRO A 83 -14.42 3.62 10.06
N GLU A 84 -15.15 3.10 9.07
CA GLU A 84 -14.60 2.13 8.11
C GLU A 84 -13.59 2.77 7.15
N LEU A 85 -13.86 4.00 6.69
CA LEU A 85 -12.93 4.75 5.84
C LEU A 85 -11.68 5.11 6.63
N ASP A 86 -11.82 5.59 7.86
CA ASP A 86 -10.69 5.86 8.76
C ASP A 86 -9.82 4.61 8.97
N ALA A 87 -10.46 3.50 9.31
CA ALA A 87 -9.78 2.24 9.55
C ALA A 87 -9.09 1.72 8.27
N SER A 88 -9.64 1.99 7.08
CA SER A 88 -9.00 1.61 5.81
C SER A 88 -7.68 2.35 5.57
N PHE A 89 -7.61 3.65 5.88
CA PHE A 89 -6.36 4.43 5.83
C PHE A 89 -5.35 3.95 6.90
N GLU A 90 -5.81 3.70 8.12
CA GLU A 90 -4.98 3.14 9.19
C GLU A 90 -4.43 1.76 8.80
N ASN A 91 -5.25 0.90 8.18
CA ASN A 91 -4.87 -0.41 7.67
C ASN A 91 -3.76 -0.32 6.62
N PHE A 92 -3.95 0.53 5.60
CA PHE A 92 -2.90 0.79 4.60
C PHE A 92 -1.60 1.29 5.24
N GLY A 93 -1.70 2.21 6.21
CA GLY A 93 -0.55 2.71 6.96
C GLY A 93 0.19 1.62 7.73
N ASN A 94 -0.52 0.64 8.29
CA ASN A 94 0.07 -0.51 8.98
C ASN A 94 0.82 -1.44 8.01
N VAL A 95 0.23 -1.76 6.86
CA VAL A 95 0.91 -2.57 5.83
C VAL A 95 2.16 -1.84 5.33
N LEU A 96 2.06 -0.53 5.04
CA LEU A 96 3.18 0.28 4.55
C LEU A 96 4.32 0.34 5.56
N ARG A 97 4.01 0.50 6.85
CA ARG A 97 5.01 0.49 7.93
C ARG A 97 5.77 -0.82 7.96
N ASP A 98 5.06 -1.95 7.91
CA ASP A 98 5.67 -3.27 8.01
C ASP A 98 6.49 -3.58 6.75
N PHE A 99 6.00 -3.20 5.55
CA PHE A 99 6.76 -3.25 4.30
C PHE A 99 8.08 -2.48 4.40
N LEU A 100 8.03 -1.18 4.76
CA LEU A 100 9.23 -0.35 4.86
C LEU A 100 10.20 -0.87 5.92
N SER A 101 9.69 -1.32 7.06
CA SER A 101 10.51 -1.83 8.16
C SER A 101 11.21 -3.14 7.80
N LEU A 102 10.50 -4.05 7.12
CA LEU A 102 11.09 -5.29 6.64
C LEU A 102 12.10 -5.02 5.53
N PHE A 103 11.77 -4.16 4.58
CA PHE A 103 12.65 -3.82 3.46
C PHE A 103 13.94 -3.18 3.95
N GLN A 104 13.85 -2.16 4.81
CA GLN A 104 14.98 -1.47 5.40
C GLN A 104 15.95 -2.43 6.11
N ARG A 105 15.43 -3.46 6.79
CA ARG A 105 16.25 -4.46 7.50
C ARG A 105 17.10 -5.33 6.56
N TYR A 106 16.61 -5.59 5.35
CA TYR A 106 17.25 -6.50 4.40
C TYR A 106 17.76 -5.79 3.14
N SER A 107 17.78 -4.46 3.12
CA SER A 107 18.25 -3.65 2.00
C SER A 107 19.54 -2.92 2.30
N THR A 108 20.35 -2.70 1.27
CA THR A 108 21.47 -1.75 1.28
C THR A 108 21.13 -0.53 0.42
N CYS A 109 21.67 0.63 0.80
CA CYS A 109 21.60 1.85 0.02
C CYS A 109 22.86 1.98 -0.82
N GLU A 110 22.68 2.15 -2.12
CA GLU A 110 23.76 2.45 -3.06
C GLU A 110 23.48 3.79 -3.74
N SER A 111 24.54 4.58 -3.91
CA SER A 111 24.50 5.85 -4.63
C SER A 111 25.43 5.80 -5.83
N ASP A 112 24.90 6.09 -7.02
CA ASP A 112 25.66 6.29 -8.25
C ASP A 112 25.41 7.72 -8.75
N GLY A 113 26.33 8.63 -8.43
CA GLY A 113 26.13 10.07 -8.61
C GLY A 113 24.91 10.58 -7.84
N ASP A 114 23.96 11.18 -8.57
CA ASP A 114 22.70 11.69 -8.01
C ASP A 114 21.61 10.60 -7.89
N GLN A 115 21.86 9.38 -8.36
CA GLN A 115 20.90 8.29 -8.29
C GLN A 115 21.10 7.47 -7.02
N VAL A 116 20.09 7.46 -6.16
CA VAL A 116 20.06 6.60 -4.97
C VAL A 116 19.13 5.42 -5.25
N ARG A 117 19.57 4.20 -4.92
CA ARG A 117 18.74 2.99 -4.95
C ARG A 117 18.90 2.18 -3.67
N TYR A 118 17.83 1.53 -3.29
CA TYR A 118 17.80 0.55 -2.21
C TYR A 118 17.55 -0.82 -2.84
N GLU A 119 18.41 -1.79 -2.57
CA GLU A 119 18.32 -3.14 -3.12
C GLU A 119 18.39 -4.17 -2.00
N MET A 120 17.57 -5.22 -2.11
CA MET A 120 17.60 -6.33 -1.16
C MET A 120 18.94 -7.10 -1.22
N VAL A 121 19.58 -7.28 -0.07
CA VAL A 121 20.89 -7.93 0.04
C VAL A 121 20.76 -9.44 -0.13
N ARG A 122 21.54 -10.01 -1.06
CA ARG A 122 21.74 -11.46 -1.23
C ARG A 122 22.68 -12.04 -0.17
N PHE A 123 22.31 -11.94 1.11
CA PHE A 123 23.19 -12.26 2.23
C PHE A 123 23.64 -13.75 2.29
N TYR A 124 22.91 -14.65 1.62
CA TYR A 124 23.33 -16.05 1.45
C TYR A 124 24.68 -16.21 0.74
N ARG A 125 25.09 -15.22 -0.07
CA ARG A 125 26.40 -15.21 -0.75
C ARG A 125 27.58 -15.17 0.24
N ASN A 126 27.36 -14.69 1.46
CA ASN A 126 28.40 -14.67 2.49
C ASN A 126 28.74 -16.07 3.02
N ALA A 127 27.94 -17.08 2.70
CA ALA A 127 28.08 -18.46 3.18
C ALA A 127 28.50 -19.47 2.09
N ILE A 128 28.93 -19.03 0.90
CA ILE A 128 29.28 -19.91 -0.25
C ILE A 128 30.28 -21.03 0.10
N GLY A 129 31.15 -20.83 1.11
CA GLY A 129 32.11 -21.84 1.58
C GLY A 129 31.57 -22.85 2.61
N ASN A 130 30.33 -22.73 3.05
CA ASN A 130 29.70 -23.60 4.04
C ASN A 130 28.30 -24.03 3.55
N PRO A 131 28.15 -25.23 2.97
CA PRO A 131 26.89 -25.67 2.34
C PRO A 131 25.66 -25.58 3.24
N ASP A 132 25.78 -25.99 4.52
CA ASP A 132 24.65 -25.99 5.45
C ASP A 132 24.22 -24.55 5.79
N GLN A 133 25.19 -23.67 6.02
CA GLN A 133 24.93 -22.26 6.30
C GLN A 133 24.38 -21.54 5.07
N TYR A 134 24.88 -21.86 3.87
CA TYR A 134 24.39 -21.35 2.60
C TYR A 134 22.92 -21.68 2.42
N GLN A 135 22.54 -22.94 2.59
CA GLN A 135 21.17 -23.40 2.41
C GLN A 135 20.20 -22.75 3.39
N LYS A 136 20.62 -22.62 4.66
CA LYS A 136 19.85 -21.89 5.66
C LYS A 136 19.65 -20.42 5.27
N SER A 137 20.71 -19.72 4.90
CA SER A 137 20.63 -18.31 4.51
C SER A 137 19.85 -18.09 3.22
N LEU A 138 19.93 -19.00 2.26
CA LEU A 138 19.14 -18.95 1.02
C LEU A 138 17.64 -19.10 1.32
N SER A 139 17.28 -20.05 2.19
CA SER A 139 15.90 -20.25 2.63
C SER A 139 15.34 -19.02 3.35
N GLU A 140 16.11 -18.43 4.26
CA GLU A 140 15.74 -17.18 4.94
C GLU A 140 15.58 -16.02 3.94
N TYR A 141 16.52 -15.88 3.01
CA TYR A 141 16.47 -14.85 1.98
C TYR A 141 15.19 -14.98 1.12
N ASN A 142 14.89 -16.19 0.64
CA ASN A 142 13.68 -16.48 -0.13
C ASN A 142 12.42 -16.16 0.67
N LEU A 143 12.36 -16.56 1.94
CA LEU A 143 11.22 -16.24 2.81
C LEU A 143 10.95 -14.74 2.89
N TYR A 144 11.98 -13.93 3.17
CA TYR A 144 11.82 -12.48 3.31
C TYR A 144 11.50 -11.78 1.99
N LYS A 145 12.14 -12.21 0.89
CA LYS A 145 11.83 -11.70 -0.44
C LYS A 145 10.36 -11.97 -0.75
N THR A 146 9.92 -13.21 -0.62
CA THR A 146 8.54 -13.61 -0.86
C THR A 146 7.58 -12.85 0.06
N LEU A 147 7.94 -12.60 1.32
CA LEU A 147 7.11 -11.81 2.25
C LEU A 147 6.98 -10.33 1.84
N LEU A 148 8.06 -9.72 1.34
CA LEU A 148 8.02 -8.36 0.82
C LEU A 148 7.12 -8.22 -0.41
N VAL A 149 7.15 -9.21 -1.32
CA VAL A 149 6.24 -9.22 -2.48
C VAL A 149 4.77 -9.30 -2.01
N ASP A 150 4.47 -10.18 -1.06
CA ASP A 150 3.10 -10.29 -0.54
C ASP A 150 2.64 -9.04 0.21
N LEU A 151 3.55 -8.30 0.84
CA LEU A 151 3.22 -6.99 1.42
C LEU A 151 2.90 -5.94 0.34
N ILE A 152 3.48 -6.03 -0.86
CA ILE A 152 3.11 -5.17 -1.99
C ILE A 152 1.71 -5.54 -2.52
N PHE A 153 1.39 -6.84 -2.60
CA PHE A 153 0.02 -7.28 -2.90
C PHE A 153 -0.96 -6.80 -1.83
N GLU A 154 -0.59 -6.91 -0.55
CA GLU A 154 -1.41 -6.45 0.56
C GLU A 154 -1.59 -4.92 0.57
N LEU A 155 -0.58 -4.15 0.16
CA LEU A 155 -0.73 -2.70 -0.07
C LEU A 155 -1.76 -2.41 -1.16
N THR A 156 -1.73 -3.19 -2.24
CA THR A 156 -2.69 -3.06 -3.34
C THR A 156 -4.13 -3.40 -2.88
N ARG A 157 -4.31 -4.44 -2.06
CA ARG A 157 -5.60 -4.74 -1.41
C ARG A 157 -6.08 -3.57 -0.56
N ALA A 158 -5.18 -3.01 0.26
CA ALA A 158 -5.51 -1.89 1.12
C ALA A 158 -5.85 -0.61 0.33
N ILE A 159 -5.20 -0.37 -0.81
CA ILE A 159 -5.56 0.72 -1.74
C ILE A 159 -6.99 0.52 -2.26
N ASN A 160 -7.28 -0.65 -2.81
CA ASN A 160 -8.61 -0.96 -3.35
C ASN A 160 -9.69 -0.86 -2.27
N TYR A 161 -9.39 -1.27 -1.04
CA TYR A 161 -10.29 -1.15 0.10
C TYR A 161 -10.58 0.31 0.48
N ILE A 162 -9.57 1.20 0.49
CA ILE A 162 -9.77 2.63 0.71
C ILE A 162 -10.70 3.21 -0.37
N LEU A 163 -10.43 2.92 -1.64
CA LEU A 163 -11.22 3.43 -2.77
C LEU A 163 -12.68 2.94 -2.69
N GLU A 164 -12.89 1.69 -2.31
CA GLU A 164 -14.22 1.14 -2.08
C GLU A 164 -14.95 1.87 -0.93
N LYS A 165 -14.29 2.05 0.22
CA LYS A 165 -14.90 2.76 1.36
C LYS A 165 -15.17 4.23 1.05
N PHE A 166 -14.32 4.87 0.26
CA PHE A 166 -14.57 6.23 -0.19
C PHE A 166 -15.81 6.31 -1.10
N ARG A 167 -15.95 5.38 -2.05
CA ARG A 167 -17.13 5.30 -2.92
C ARG A 167 -18.41 5.00 -2.14
N GLN A 168 -18.34 4.17 -1.11
CA GLN A 168 -19.49 3.82 -0.26
C GLN A 168 -19.98 4.99 0.58
N HIS A 169 -19.08 5.79 1.16
CA HIS A 169 -19.44 6.80 2.16
C HIS A 169 -19.54 8.22 1.60
N ILE A 170 -18.81 8.54 0.54
CA ILE A 170 -18.59 9.93 0.10
C ILE A 170 -19.04 10.15 -1.34
N ASP A 171 -18.38 9.50 -2.32
CA ASP A 171 -18.68 9.70 -3.74
C ASP A 171 -18.72 8.38 -4.50
N PRO A 172 -19.92 7.83 -4.75
CA PRO A 172 -20.10 6.59 -5.51
C PRO A 172 -19.53 6.60 -6.93
N LEU A 173 -19.30 7.79 -7.51
CA LEU A 173 -18.78 7.95 -8.87
C LEU A 173 -17.26 8.22 -8.89
N TYR A 174 -16.60 8.25 -7.72
CA TYR A 174 -15.18 8.52 -7.64
C TYR A 174 -14.37 7.54 -8.48
N ARG A 175 -13.74 8.08 -9.53
CA ARG A 175 -12.88 7.35 -10.48
C ARG A 175 -13.55 6.07 -11.01
N LEU A 176 -14.81 6.21 -11.46
CA LEU A 176 -15.62 5.11 -11.97
C LEU A 176 -14.96 4.43 -13.19
N ASP A 177 -14.33 5.20 -14.07
CA ASP A 177 -13.74 4.70 -15.32
C ASP A 177 -12.48 3.85 -15.14
N GLU A 178 -11.82 3.96 -13.99
CA GLU A 178 -10.53 3.30 -13.74
C GLU A 178 -10.66 1.95 -13.04
N GLY A 179 -11.78 1.70 -12.37
CA GLY A 179 -12.02 0.45 -11.67
C GLY A 179 -11.11 0.22 -10.47
N LEU A 180 -10.37 -0.89 -10.51
CA LEU A 180 -9.44 -1.36 -9.45
C LEU A 180 -8.00 -0.99 -9.79
N VAL A 181 -7.23 -0.70 -8.74
CA VAL A 181 -5.78 -0.56 -8.84
C VAL A 181 -5.16 -1.94 -9.01
N LEU A 182 -4.30 -2.05 -10.02
CA LEU A 182 -3.66 -3.29 -10.43
C LEU A 182 -2.20 -3.35 -9.98
N VAL A 183 -1.70 -4.56 -9.72
CA VAL A 183 -0.32 -4.86 -9.36
C VAL A 183 0.29 -5.85 -10.35
N GLY A 184 1.57 -5.67 -10.70
CA GLY A 184 2.27 -6.56 -11.63
C GLY A 184 3.70 -6.81 -11.18
N ASP A 185 4.21 -7.99 -11.49
CA ASP A 185 5.59 -8.42 -11.27
C ASP A 185 6.38 -8.68 -12.55
N ASP A 186 5.69 -8.79 -13.69
CA ASP A 186 6.27 -8.97 -15.02
C ASP A 186 5.55 -8.06 -16.04
N PRO A 187 6.28 -7.24 -16.85
CA PRO A 187 5.67 -6.39 -17.87
C PRO A 187 5.02 -7.15 -19.05
N PHE A 188 5.29 -8.45 -19.20
CA PHE A 188 4.77 -9.29 -20.27
C PHE A 188 3.59 -10.17 -19.84
N GLU A 189 3.31 -10.24 -18.53
CA GLU A 189 2.19 -10.99 -17.97
C GLU A 189 0.99 -10.07 -17.67
N ALA A 190 -0.20 -10.67 -17.56
CA ALA A 190 -1.38 -9.92 -17.16
C ALA A 190 -1.25 -9.46 -15.69
N PRO A 191 -1.54 -8.18 -15.39
CA PRO A 191 -1.49 -7.70 -14.02
C PRO A 191 -2.62 -8.30 -13.19
N TYR A 192 -2.44 -8.29 -11.87
CA TYR A 192 -3.38 -8.82 -10.91
C TYR A 192 -4.22 -7.70 -10.28
N ALA A 193 -5.48 -7.98 -10.02
CA ALA A 193 -6.33 -7.17 -9.16
C ALA A 193 -6.39 -7.82 -7.77
N ALA A 194 -5.69 -7.22 -6.80
CA ALA A 194 -5.67 -7.75 -5.44
C ALA A 194 -6.78 -7.11 -4.60
N GLU A 195 -7.62 -7.94 -3.98
CA GLU A 195 -8.73 -7.48 -3.13
C GLU A 195 -8.86 -8.28 -1.85
N TYR A 196 -9.46 -7.67 -0.82
CA TYR A 196 -9.89 -8.41 0.37
C TYR A 196 -11.16 -9.21 0.07
N LYS A 197 -11.18 -10.48 0.47
CA LYS A 197 -12.38 -11.34 0.42
C LYS A 197 -13.33 -11.05 1.57
N ASP A 198 -14.58 -11.50 1.47
CA ASP A 198 -15.65 -11.27 2.46
C ASP A 198 -15.25 -11.59 3.91
N ASN A 199 -14.56 -12.72 4.12
CA ASN A 199 -14.08 -13.12 5.46
C ASN A 199 -12.91 -12.28 5.98
N GLU A 200 -12.24 -11.52 5.11
CA GLU A 200 -11.10 -10.65 5.42
C GLU A 200 -11.53 -9.19 5.63
N ARG A 201 -12.70 -8.81 5.09
CA ARG A 201 -13.32 -7.47 5.18
C ARG A 201 -13.82 -7.16 6.59
N LYS A 202 -12.88 -7.12 7.53
CA LYS A 202 -13.05 -6.63 8.90
C LYS A 202 -12.69 -5.15 8.95
N LEU A 203 -12.89 -4.52 10.11
CA LEU A 203 -12.48 -3.11 10.31
C LEU A 203 -10.99 -2.91 10.00
N TYR A 204 -10.14 -3.87 10.41
CA TYR A 204 -8.71 -3.91 10.10
C TYR A 204 -8.35 -5.27 9.46
N PRO A 205 -8.34 -5.37 8.12
CA PRO A 205 -8.06 -6.63 7.42
C PRO A 205 -6.62 -7.17 7.60
N TYR A 206 -5.65 -6.28 7.76
CA TYR A 206 -4.24 -6.63 7.95
C TYR A 206 -3.93 -6.86 9.44
N PRO A 207 -3.53 -8.09 9.83
CA PRO A 207 -3.34 -8.44 11.24
C PRO A 207 -1.96 -8.03 11.80
N GLY A 208 -1.10 -7.41 10.99
CA GLY A 208 0.30 -7.16 11.32
C GLY A 208 1.22 -8.30 10.87
N ILE A 209 2.51 -7.98 10.68
CA ILE A 209 3.48 -8.88 10.03
C ILE A 209 3.64 -10.24 10.72
N GLN A 210 3.52 -10.27 12.05
CA GLN A 210 3.69 -11.49 12.86
C GLN A 210 2.66 -12.56 12.51
N GLN A 211 1.42 -12.16 12.23
CA GLN A 211 0.35 -13.06 11.82
C GLN A 211 0.29 -13.19 10.29
N PHE A 212 0.53 -12.10 9.57
CA PHE A 212 0.43 -12.08 8.11
C PHE A 212 1.36 -13.09 7.42
N GLN A 213 2.56 -13.33 7.97
CA GLN A 213 3.47 -14.35 7.43
C GLN A 213 2.86 -15.77 7.36
N TYR A 214 1.85 -16.06 8.18
CA TYR A 214 1.11 -17.33 8.18
C TYR A 214 -0.16 -17.26 7.34
N ASP A 215 -0.86 -16.13 7.39
CA ASP A 215 -2.17 -15.91 6.73
C ASP A 215 -2.03 -15.59 5.24
N ARG A 216 -0.88 -15.09 4.79
CA ARG A 216 -0.62 -14.70 3.40
C ARG A 216 -1.08 -15.72 2.34
N LYS A 217 -0.96 -17.01 2.64
CA LYS A 217 -1.39 -18.12 1.77
C LYS A 217 -2.91 -18.22 1.56
N THR A 218 -3.70 -17.57 2.41
CA THR A 218 -5.16 -17.53 2.30
C THR A 218 -5.65 -16.39 1.42
N ARG A 219 -4.77 -15.43 1.08
CA ARG A 219 -5.07 -14.32 0.19
C ARG A 219 -5.37 -14.84 -1.23
N ASP A 220 -6.16 -14.07 -1.98
CA ASP A 220 -6.45 -14.32 -3.40
C ASP A 220 -5.19 -14.50 -4.24
N ILE A 221 -4.17 -13.68 -3.99
CA ILE A 221 -2.87 -13.69 -4.68
C ILE A 221 -1.76 -13.69 -3.63
N HIS A 222 -0.82 -14.63 -3.77
CA HIS A 222 0.36 -14.70 -2.92
C HIS A 222 1.50 -15.38 -3.67
N CYS A 223 2.73 -15.03 -3.33
CA CYS A 223 3.91 -15.71 -3.83
C CYS A 223 4.16 -17.00 -3.04
N VAL A 224 4.48 -18.07 -3.76
CA VAL A 224 4.95 -19.32 -3.17
C VAL A 224 6.44 -19.18 -2.85
N VAL A 225 6.85 -19.57 -1.64
CA VAL A 225 8.27 -19.59 -1.27
C VAL A 225 8.97 -20.68 -2.11
N PRO A 226 10.01 -20.35 -2.89
CA PRO A 226 10.76 -21.35 -3.64
C PRO A 226 11.36 -22.40 -2.69
N ALA A 227 11.31 -23.68 -3.09
CA ALA A 227 12.08 -24.71 -2.40
C ALA A 227 13.59 -24.38 -2.56
N GLY A 228 14.30 -24.31 -1.43
CA GLY A 228 15.75 -24.09 -1.38
C GLY A 228 16.54 -25.31 -1.87
#